data_AF-A0A8C6W6N6-F1
#
_entry.id   AF-A0A8C6W6N6-F1
#
_cell.length_a   1.000
_cell.length_b   1.000
_cell.length_c   1.000
_cell.angle_alpha   90.00
_cell.angle_beta   90.00
_cell.angle_gamma   90.00
#
_symmetry.space_group_name_H-M   'P 1'
#
loop_
_entity.id
_entity.type
_entity.pdbx_description
1 polymer ?
#
loop_
_entity_poly.entity_id
_entity_poly.type
_entity_poly.pdbx_seq_one_letter_code
_entity_poly.pdbx_strand_id
1 'polypeptide(L)'
;VMPASQDDQDPEFLIIWVLFCSPKKIITSSEILGSPEEFLARVDIEVDSPNPIPVLRSVDLRARAGTARIHAPRDLQTVHLLASINSSTKQHLPLKNAGNIEVYLDIKVAEQGSQFSVDPESLFLKPGEEHEVIVSFTPKDPKAREERILKIFVQPFGPQYEVVLKGEVISSGSKPLPPAPYCSDIPLILSNKQFLTWGGVPLGRTQLQKLALRNSSTSATQHLRLHIKGQDQDCFQLQNTFGSEDRLTSNCEIRIHPEEDYIISVLFAPTRLSCMLAKLEIKQLGNRSQPGIKFMIPLSGYGGTSNLILEDVKKLSDSYLVTVAGLIPGKESKVVFSIRNTGSRAAFVKAVGFKDSQKRVLLDPKVLRIFPDKFVLKERTQEDVTLIYNPSNRKNDYKTATELSTIYFFGGDEISRQQYRR
;
A
#
# COMPACT_ATOMS: atom_id res chain seq x y z
N VAL A 1 -24.17 -1.36 -26.52
CA VAL A 1 -25.37 -1.16 -27.36
C VAL A 1 -25.38 -2.28 -28.38
N MET A 2 -26.41 -3.13 -28.36
CA MET A 2 -26.59 -4.19 -29.36
C MET A 2 -27.46 -3.65 -30.50
N PRO A 3 -27.10 -3.90 -31.77
CA PRO A 3 -28.01 -3.65 -32.89
C PRO A 3 -29.15 -4.69 -32.89
N ALA A 4 -30.29 -4.34 -33.49
CA ALA A 4 -31.36 -5.31 -33.72
C ALA A 4 -30.91 -6.34 -34.78
N SER A 5 -31.07 -7.64 -34.50
CA SER A 5 -30.77 -8.68 -35.50
C SER A 5 -31.82 -8.63 -36.61
N GLN A 6 -31.39 -8.71 -37.87
CA GLN A 6 -32.29 -8.66 -39.03
C GLN A 6 -32.65 -10.05 -39.58
N ASP A 7 -32.08 -11.13 -39.05
CA ASP A 7 -32.33 -12.50 -39.54
C ASP A 7 -32.43 -13.52 -38.39
N ASP A 8 -33.14 -14.64 -38.67
CA ASP A 8 -33.39 -15.84 -37.84
C ASP A 8 -32.11 -16.63 -37.45
N GLN A 9 -31.01 -15.95 -37.15
CA GLN A 9 -29.83 -16.58 -36.55
C GLN A 9 -29.97 -16.66 -35.02
N ASP A 10 -29.32 -17.68 -34.44
CA ASP A 10 -29.23 -17.89 -32.99
C ASP A 10 -28.87 -16.58 -32.26
N PRO A 11 -29.47 -16.31 -31.09
CA PRO A 11 -29.31 -15.03 -30.42
C PRO A 11 -27.83 -14.76 -30.10
N GLU A 12 -27.28 -13.67 -30.63
CA GLU A 12 -25.95 -13.19 -30.26
C GLU A 12 -25.93 -12.86 -28.76
N PHE A 13 -25.09 -13.55 -27.99
CA PHE A 13 -24.92 -13.27 -26.56
C PHE A 13 -23.99 -12.07 -26.37
N LEU A 14 -24.49 -11.01 -25.72
CA LEU A 14 -23.67 -9.89 -25.27
C LEU A 14 -23.15 -10.13 -23.86
N ILE A 15 -21.83 -10.30 -23.73
CA ILE A 15 -21.14 -10.39 -22.44
C ILE A 15 -20.69 -9.00 -22.02
N ILE A 16 -21.25 -8.50 -20.91
CA ILE A 16 -20.86 -7.22 -20.30
C ILE A 16 -20.01 -7.49 -19.07
N TRP A 17 -18.75 -7.06 -19.10
CA TRP A 17 -17.85 -7.14 -17.95
C TRP A 17 -18.05 -5.94 -17.03
N VAL A 18 -18.37 -6.20 -15.76
CA VAL A 18 -18.48 -5.17 -14.73
C VAL A 18 -17.19 -5.16 -13.90
N LEU A 19 -16.44 -4.06 -13.96
CA LEU A 19 -15.24 -3.86 -13.14
C LEU A 19 -15.61 -3.14 -11.85
N PHE A 20 -15.40 -3.80 -10.71
CA PHE A 20 -15.54 -3.19 -9.39
C PHE A 20 -14.20 -2.68 -8.87
N CYS A 21 -14.15 -1.41 -8.47
CA CYS A 21 -12.99 -0.79 -7.84
C CYS A 21 -13.35 -0.32 -6.43
N SER A 22 -12.92 -1.04 -5.40
CA SER A 22 -13.20 -0.66 -4.02
C SER A 22 -12.55 0.70 -3.66
N PRO A 23 -13.23 1.58 -2.90
CA PRO A 23 -12.61 2.78 -2.35
C PRO A 23 -11.41 2.41 -1.47
N LYS A 24 -10.21 2.95 -1.76
CA LYS A 24 -9.01 2.64 -0.97
C LYS A 24 -9.12 3.26 0.44
N LYS A 25 -9.35 2.45 1.48
CA LYS A 25 -9.14 2.86 2.88
C LYS A 25 -7.67 2.73 3.25
N ILE A 26 -7.13 3.76 3.89
CA ILE A 26 -5.80 3.72 4.52
C ILE A 26 -5.98 2.93 5.82
N ILE A 27 -5.67 1.65 5.82
CA ILE A 27 -5.69 0.82 7.03
C ILE A 27 -4.29 0.87 7.63
N THR A 28 -4.17 1.45 8.83
CA THR A 28 -2.92 1.38 9.60
C THR A 28 -2.76 -0.03 10.18
N SER A 29 -1.53 -0.55 10.24
CA SER A 29 -1.25 -1.95 10.60
C SER A 29 -1.74 -2.41 11.98
N SER A 30 -2.22 -1.48 12.82
CA SER A 30 -2.65 -1.69 14.20
C SER A 30 -4.18 -1.67 14.41
N GLU A 31 -4.99 -1.40 13.39
CA GLU A 31 -6.44 -1.34 13.55
C GLU A 31 -7.06 -2.74 13.60
N ILE A 32 -7.97 -2.94 14.56
CA ILE A 32 -8.89 -4.08 14.58
C ILE A 32 -9.71 -4.00 13.30
N LEU A 33 -9.54 -4.98 12.42
CA LEU A 33 -10.31 -5.05 11.19
C LEU A 33 -11.78 -5.31 11.57
N GLY A 34 -12.68 -4.36 11.23
CA GLY A 34 -14.12 -4.54 11.35
C GLY A 34 -14.66 -5.54 10.32
N SER A 35 -15.99 -5.63 10.18
CA SER A 35 -16.61 -6.46 9.14
C SER A 35 -16.17 -5.99 7.73
N PRO A 36 -16.08 -6.92 6.76
CA PRO A 36 -15.80 -6.54 5.37
C PRO A 36 -16.94 -5.67 4.83
N GLU A 37 -16.59 -4.74 3.94
CA GLU A 37 -17.53 -3.80 3.35
C GLU A 37 -18.35 -4.48 2.24
N GLU A 38 -19.64 -4.18 2.21
CA GLU A 38 -20.54 -4.64 1.16
C GLU A 38 -20.98 -3.49 0.28
N PHE A 39 -20.89 -3.70 -1.03
CA PHE A 39 -21.29 -2.77 -2.06
C PHE A 39 -22.40 -3.41 -2.87
N LEU A 40 -23.52 -2.70 -2.97
CA LEU A 40 -24.68 -3.11 -3.74
C LEU A 40 -24.83 -2.16 -4.91
N ALA A 41 -25.05 -2.72 -6.10
CA ALA A 41 -25.40 -1.99 -7.30
C ALA A 41 -26.42 -2.82 -8.09
N ARG A 42 -26.92 -2.29 -9.19
CA ARG A 42 -27.74 -3.05 -10.13
C ARG A 42 -27.48 -2.59 -11.55
N VAL A 43 -27.65 -3.49 -12.50
CA VAL A 43 -27.62 -3.19 -13.93
C VAL A 43 -29.06 -3.23 -14.43
N ASP A 44 -29.57 -2.07 -14.81
CA ASP A 44 -30.90 -1.93 -15.40
C ASP A 44 -30.79 -2.10 -16.93
N ILE A 45 -31.61 -3.00 -17.48
CA ILE A 45 -31.68 -3.31 -18.92
C ILE A 45 -32.85 -2.51 -19.50
N GLU A 46 -32.53 -1.56 -20.38
CA GLU A 46 -33.48 -0.65 -21.00
C GLU A 46 -33.37 -0.74 -22.53
N VAL A 47 -34.47 -0.41 -23.21
CA VAL A 47 -34.50 -0.27 -24.67
C VAL A 47 -34.35 1.20 -25.01
N ASP A 48 -33.34 1.52 -25.81
CA ASP A 48 -33.16 2.87 -26.33
C ASP A 48 -34.30 3.21 -27.29
N SER A 49 -35.22 4.09 -26.85
CA SER A 49 -36.42 4.44 -27.58
C SER A 49 -36.78 5.91 -27.34
N PRO A 50 -37.45 6.57 -28.31
CA PRO A 50 -37.83 7.98 -28.19
C PRO A 50 -38.84 8.27 -27.06
N ASN A 51 -39.50 7.24 -26.52
CA ASN A 51 -40.37 7.34 -25.36
C ASN A 51 -39.71 6.64 -24.14
N PRO A 52 -39.88 7.16 -22.91
CA PRO A 52 -39.36 6.49 -21.72
C PRO A 52 -40.10 5.16 -21.51
N ILE A 53 -39.42 4.05 -21.77
CA ILE A 53 -39.90 2.69 -21.50
C ILE A 53 -39.42 2.28 -20.10
N PRO A 54 -40.25 1.60 -19.28
CA PRO A 54 -39.79 1.05 -18.01
C PRO A 54 -38.67 0.02 -18.19
N VAL A 55 -37.78 -0.07 -17.20
CA VAL A 55 -36.68 -1.06 -17.15
C VAL A 55 -37.24 -2.46 -17.43
N LEU A 56 -36.71 -3.14 -18.46
CA LEU A 56 -37.13 -4.49 -18.84
C LEU A 56 -36.77 -5.49 -17.74
N ARG A 57 -35.57 -5.35 -17.19
CA ARG A 57 -35.04 -6.22 -16.15
C ARG A 57 -33.90 -5.54 -15.41
N SER A 58 -33.78 -5.81 -14.12
CA SER A 58 -32.62 -5.43 -13.31
C SER A 58 -31.82 -6.66 -12.90
N VAL A 59 -30.50 -6.55 -12.92
CA VAL A 59 -29.58 -7.56 -12.38
C VAL A 59 -28.85 -6.97 -11.19
N ASP A 60 -29.11 -7.51 -10.00
CA ASP A 60 -28.44 -7.05 -8.79
C ASP A 60 -26.96 -7.45 -8.81
N LEU A 61 -26.12 -6.51 -8.43
CA LEU A 61 -24.68 -6.66 -8.28
C LEU A 61 -24.32 -6.54 -6.80
N ARG A 62 -23.54 -7.49 -6.31
CA ARG A 62 -22.97 -7.46 -4.96
C ARG A 62 -21.46 -7.63 -5.04
N ALA A 63 -20.74 -6.74 -4.40
CA ALA A 63 -19.29 -6.84 -4.21
C ALA A 63 -18.97 -6.74 -2.73
N ARG A 64 -18.00 -7.53 -2.28
CA ARG A 64 -17.50 -7.54 -0.90
C ARG A 64 -16.03 -7.17 -0.92
N ALA A 65 -15.64 -6.15 -0.16
CA ALA A 65 -14.25 -5.70 -0.09
C ALA A 65 -13.74 -5.81 1.35
N GLY A 66 -12.57 -6.41 1.51
CA GLY A 66 -11.91 -6.56 2.79
C GLY A 66 -10.42 -6.78 2.61
N THR A 67 -9.72 -6.95 3.73
CA THR A 67 -8.28 -7.16 3.77
C THR A 67 -8.01 -8.65 4.00
N ALA A 68 -7.35 -9.29 3.04
CA ALA A 68 -6.76 -10.60 3.23
C ALA A 68 -5.43 -10.46 3.99
N ARG A 69 -5.25 -11.23 5.07
CA ARG A 69 -4.00 -11.24 5.84
C ARG A 69 -3.76 -12.64 6.38
N ILE A 70 -2.73 -13.32 5.87
CA ILE A 70 -2.35 -14.64 6.35
C ILE A 70 -1.20 -14.52 7.32
N HIS A 71 -1.37 -15.11 8.50
CA HIS A 71 -0.33 -15.26 9.50
C HIS A 71 0.09 -16.73 9.54
N ALA A 72 1.38 -16.97 9.37
CA ALA A 72 2.04 -18.18 9.87
C ALA A 72 2.73 -17.83 11.20
N PRO A 73 2.99 -18.79 12.10
CA PRO A 73 3.79 -18.57 13.30
C PRO A 73 5.10 -17.89 12.95
N ARG A 74 5.49 -16.91 13.79
CA ARG A 74 6.69 -16.09 13.56
C ARG A 74 7.98 -16.91 13.53
N ASP A 75 7.93 -18.13 14.06
CA ASP A 75 9.06 -19.04 14.21
C ASP A 75 9.29 -19.93 12.97
N LEU A 76 8.40 -19.87 11.96
CA LEU A 76 8.40 -20.76 10.79
C LEU A 76 8.71 -20.04 9.46
N GLN A 77 9.39 -18.90 9.47
CA GLN A 77 9.92 -18.31 8.21
C GLN A 77 10.91 -19.24 7.51
N THR A 78 11.53 -20.16 8.25
CA THR A 78 12.34 -21.25 7.71
C THR A 78 11.95 -22.57 8.37
N VAL A 79 11.49 -23.53 7.57
CA VAL A 79 11.18 -24.90 7.99
C VAL A 79 12.40 -25.76 7.75
N HIS A 80 12.97 -26.32 8.82
CA HIS A 80 14.09 -27.26 8.75
C HIS A 80 13.61 -28.69 8.98
N LEU A 81 13.83 -29.56 8.00
CA LEU A 81 13.43 -30.96 8.01
C LEU A 81 14.66 -31.85 7.88
N LEU A 82 14.85 -32.73 8.87
CA LEU A 82 15.90 -33.74 8.86
C LEU A 82 15.26 -35.10 8.61
N ALA A 83 15.71 -35.81 7.58
CA ALA A 83 15.15 -37.11 7.21
C ALA A 83 16.26 -38.10 6.91
N SER A 84 16.03 -39.38 7.17
CA SER A 84 16.86 -40.45 6.63
C SER A 84 16.49 -40.72 5.16
N ILE A 85 17.41 -41.33 4.43
CA ILE A 85 17.22 -41.67 3.01
C ILE A 85 15.94 -42.52 2.85
N ASN A 86 15.07 -42.14 1.91
CA ASN A 86 13.78 -42.76 1.63
C ASN A 86 12.77 -42.74 2.79
N SER A 87 13.03 -41.98 3.86
CA SER A 87 12.06 -41.69 4.91
C SER A 87 11.46 -40.31 4.72
N SER A 88 10.21 -40.13 5.10
CA SER A 88 9.53 -38.84 5.04
C SER A 88 9.47 -38.21 6.44
N THR A 89 10.00 -36.99 6.59
CA THR A 89 9.81 -36.18 7.79
C THR A 89 8.78 -35.10 7.49
N LYS A 90 7.84 -34.88 8.42
CA LYS A 90 6.72 -33.95 8.27
C LYS A 90 6.83 -32.81 9.27
N GLN A 91 6.51 -31.60 8.84
CA GLN A 91 6.38 -30.41 9.68
C GLN A 91 5.00 -29.81 9.48
N HIS A 92 4.35 -29.46 10.59
CA HIS A 92 3.08 -28.76 10.60
C HIS A 92 3.32 -27.25 10.53
N LEU A 93 2.66 -26.59 9.58
CA LEU A 93 2.68 -25.15 9.35
C LEU A 93 1.24 -24.63 9.51
N PRO A 94 0.88 -24.07 10.67
CA PRO A 94 -0.45 -23.51 10.86
C PRO A 94 -0.55 -22.18 10.10
N LEU A 95 -1.61 -22.01 9.33
CA LEU A 95 -1.93 -20.81 8.58
C LEU A 95 -3.24 -20.25 9.12
N LYS A 96 -3.20 -19.00 9.58
CA LYS A 96 -4.34 -18.27 10.12
C LYS A 96 -4.74 -17.10 9.24
N ASN A 97 -6.02 -16.98 8.95
CA ASN A 97 -6.57 -15.78 8.33
C ASN A 97 -6.80 -14.71 9.41
N ALA A 98 -5.85 -13.78 9.54
CA ALA A 98 -5.96 -12.60 10.39
C ALA A 98 -6.59 -11.40 9.66
N GLY A 99 -7.14 -11.62 8.47
CA GLY A 99 -7.91 -10.65 7.72
C GLY A 99 -9.37 -10.59 8.17
N ASN A 100 -10.18 -9.79 7.48
CA ASN A 100 -11.62 -9.71 7.69
C ASN A 100 -12.45 -10.21 6.51
N ILE A 101 -11.81 -10.79 5.50
CA ILE A 101 -12.48 -11.40 4.35
C ILE A 101 -12.08 -12.87 4.24
N GLU A 102 -12.98 -13.68 3.71
CA GLU A 102 -12.73 -15.08 3.36
C GLU A 102 -11.65 -15.16 2.27
N VAL A 103 -10.77 -16.14 2.37
CA VAL A 103 -9.61 -16.28 1.47
C VAL A 103 -9.47 -17.72 1.00
N TYR A 104 -9.05 -17.86 -0.25
CA TYR A 104 -8.60 -19.11 -0.83
C TYR A 104 -7.08 -19.05 -0.97
N LEU A 105 -6.39 -20.06 -0.47
CA LEU A 105 -4.95 -20.21 -0.57
C LEU A 105 -4.62 -21.29 -1.58
N ASP A 106 -3.68 -21.00 -2.46
CA ASP A 106 -3.03 -21.96 -3.35
C ASP A 106 -1.56 -22.06 -2.93
N ILE A 107 -1.12 -23.25 -2.52
CA ILE A 107 0.12 -23.49 -1.80
C ILE A 107 0.99 -24.41 -2.65
N LYS A 108 2.15 -23.90 -3.07
CA LYS A 108 3.02 -24.59 -4.03
C LYS A 108 4.48 -24.49 -3.62
N VAL A 109 5.21 -25.59 -3.79
CA VAL A 109 6.68 -25.57 -3.72
C VAL A 109 7.21 -25.05 -5.05
N ALA A 110 8.11 -24.07 -5.02
CA ALA A 110 8.74 -23.56 -6.23
C ALA A 110 9.63 -24.65 -6.85
N GLU A 111 9.38 -24.97 -8.13
CA GLU A 111 10.07 -25.95 -9.00
C GLU A 111 9.51 -27.39 -9.00
N GLN A 112 9.32 -27.94 -10.21
CA GLN A 112 8.96 -29.34 -10.42
C GLN A 112 10.16 -30.26 -10.14
N GLY A 113 9.95 -31.32 -9.37
CA GLY A 113 10.99 -32.30 -9.03
C GLY A 113 11.65 -32.13 -7.66
N SER A 114 11.11 -31.25 -6.80
CA SER A 114 11.57 -31.10 -5.42
C SER A 114 11.30 -32.36 -4.58
N GLN A 115 12.15 -32.60 -3.57
CA GLN A 115 11.92 -33.63 -2.55
C GLN A 115 10.93 -33.18 -1.46
N PHE A 116 10.45 -31.94 -1.55
CA PHE A 116 9.40 -31.40 -0.70
C PHE A 116 8.01 -31.57 -1.32
N SER A 117 7.03 -31.88 -0.49
CA SER A 117 5.62 -31.89 -0.85
C SER A 117 4.79 -31.18 0.22
N VAL A 118 3.59 -30.72 -0.15
CA VAL A 118 2.69 -30.01 0.75
C VAL A 118 1.28 -30.60 0.66
N ASP A 119 0.60 -30.70 1.80
CA ASP A 119 -0.77 -31.20 1.89
C ASP A 119 -1.54 -30.43 2.98
N PRO A 120 -2.68 -29.79 2.68
CA PRO A 120 -3.29 -29.65 1.35
C PRO A 120 -2.61 -28.57 0.49
N GLU A 121 -2.66 -28.71 -0.83
CA GLU A 121 -2.20 -27.69 -1.80
C GLU A 121 -3.17 -26.51 -1.93
N SER A 122 -4.43 -26.68 -1.51
CA SER A 122 -5.43 -25.63 -1.52
C SER A 122 -6.18 -25.59 -0.19
N LEU A 123 -6.42 -24.38 0.32
CA LEU A 123 -7.01 -24.18 1.63
C LEU A 123 -7.98 -22.99 1.61
N PHE A 124 -9.16 -23.17 2.20
CA PHE A 124 -10.13 -22.09 2.41
C PHE A 124 -10.12 -21.69 3.89
N LEU A 125 -10.01 -20.39 4.16
CA LEU A 125 -10.01 -19.86 5.53
C LEU A 125 -10.98 -18.70 5.69
N LYS A 126 -11.89 -18.80 6.66
CA LYS A 126 -12.70 -17.69 7.13
C LYS A 126 -11.89 -16.76 8.03
N PRO A 127 -12.32 -15.49 8.21
CA PRO A 127 -11.69 -14.59 9.17
C PRO A 127 -11.57 -15.22 10.56
N GLY A 128 -10.36 -15.20 11.12
CA GLY A 128 -10.03 -15.77 12.43
C GLY A 128 -9.75 -17.27 12.44
N GLU A 129 -10.05 -17.98 11.35
CA GLU A 129 -9.85 -19.41 11.21
C GLU A 129 -8.37 -19.75 10.97
N GLU A 130 -7.93 -20.86 11.56
CA GLU A 130 -6.58 -21.38 11.46
C GLU A 130 -6.66 -22.85 11.05
N HIS A 131 -5.87 -23.25 10.06
CA HIS A 131 -5.73 -24.64 9.65
C HIS A 131 -4.26 -24.98 9.47
N GLU A 132 -3.92 -26.25 9.71
CA GLU A 132 -2.58 -26.77 9.53
C GLU A 132 -2.35 -27.26 8.11
N VAL A 133 -1.17 -26.91 7.59
CA VAL A 133 -0.63 -27.42 6.33
C VAL A 133 0.59 -28.26 6.64
N ILE A 134 0.68 -29.44 6.05
CA ILE A 134 1.76 -30.40 6.31
C ILE A 134 2.80 -30.27 5.20
N VAL A 135 4.01 -29.87 5.56
CA VAL A 135 5.17 -29.89 4.67
C VAL A 135 5.96 -31.17 4.92
N SER A 136 6.18 -31.96 3.88
CA SER A 136 6.91 -33.23 3.97
C SER A 136 8.21 -33.15 3.17
N PHE A 137 9.30 -33.72 3.69
CA PHE A 137 10.58 -33.86 3.00
C PHE A 137 10.96 -35.33 2.89
N THR A 138 11.19 -35.81 1.67
CA THR A 138 11.49 -37.22 1.39
C THR A 138 12.75 -37.32 0.51
N PRO A 139 13.95 -37.35 1.10
CA PRO A 139 15.19 -37.34 0.36
C PRO A 139 15.47 -38.69 -0.31
N LYS A 140 15.87 -38.64 -1.58
CA LYS A 140 16.22 -39.82 -2.38
C LYS A 140 17.74 -40.02 -2.51
N ASP A 141 18.54 -38.99 -2.22
CA ASP A 141 20.00 -39.01 -2.35
C ASP A 141 20.67 -38.97 -0.96
N PRO A 142 21.65 -39.85 -0.66
CA PRO A 142 22.43 -39.85 0.58
C PRO A 142 23.15 -38.53 0.93
N LYS A 143 23.37 -37.63 -0.03
CA LYS A 143 23.96 -36.30 0.20
C LYS A 143 22.98 -35.15 -0.05
N ALA A 144 21.68 -35.44 -0.09
CA ALA A 144 20.67 -34.41 -0.36
C ALA A 144 20.72 -33.31 0.71
N ARG A 145 21.08 -32.11 0.25
CA ARG A 145 20.83 -30.84 0.92
C ARG A 145 20.03 -29.99 -0.06
N GLU A 146 18.77 -29.74 0.27
CA GLU A 146 17.86 -29.01 -0.60
C GLU A 146 17.28 -27.80 0.15
N GLU A 147 17.38 -26.63 -0.46
CA GLU A 147 16.71 -25.40 0.00
C GLU A 147 15.71 -24.95 -1.07
N ARG A 148 14.46 -24.74 -0.67
CA ARG A 148 13.34 -24.37 -1.55
C ARG A 148 12.46 -23.31 -0.93
N ILE A 149 11.58 -22.73 -1.73
CA ILE A 149 10.61 -21.74 -1.29
C ILE A 149 9.21 -22.32 -1.48
N LEU A 150 8.45 -22.38 -0.38
CA LEU A 150 7.01 -22.60 -0.40
C LEU A 150 6.32 -21.26 -0.64
N LYS A 151 5.53 -21.17 -1.71
CA LYS A 151 4.73 -20.00 -2.07
C LYS A 151 3.29 -20.23 -1.70
N ILE A 152 2.71 -19.29 -0.97
CA ILE A 152 1.30 -19.28 -0.57
C ILE A 152 0.65 -18.11 -1.28
N PHE A 153 -0.20 -18.39 -2.25
CA PHE A 153 -0.91 -17.40 -3.05
C PHE A 153 -2.32 -17.22 -2.49
N VAL A 154 -2.66 -15.98 -2.11
CA VAL A 154 -4.05 -15.64 -1.82
C VAL A 154 -4.78 -15.38 -3.15
N GLN A 155 -5.76 -16.22 -3.46
CA GLN A 155 -6.55 -16.14 -4.69
C GLN A 155 -7.75 -15.19 -4.52
N PRO A 156 -8.24 -14.56 -5.61
CA PRO A 156 -7.72 -14.62 -6.99
C PRO A 156 -6.59 -13.61 -7.30
N PHE A 157 -6.47 -12.51 -6.55
CA PHE A 157 -5.48 -11.44 -6.76
C PHE A 157 -4.92 -10.87 -5.44
N GLY A 158 -4.77 -11.73 -4.44
CA GLY A 158 -4.31 -11.34 -3.12
C GLY A 158 -2.78 -11.36 -2.97
N PRO A 159 -2.27 -11.04 -1.76
CA PRO A 159 -0.85 -11.05 -1.47
C PRO A 159 -0.24 -12.47 -1.59
N GLN A 160 1.05 -12.52 -1.89
CA GLN A 160 1.85 -13.74 -1.87
C GLN A 160 2.72 -13.78 -0.62
N TYR A 161 2.78 -14.94 0.04
CA TYR A 161 3.67 -15.20 1.16
C TYR A 161 4.69 -16.27 0.78
N GLU A 162 5.88 -16.21 1.37
CA GLU A 162 6.98 -17.11 1.10
C GLU A 162 7.55 -17.68 2.40
N VAL A 163 7.78 -18.99 2.42
CA VAL A 163 8.41 -19.73 3.52
C VAL A 163 9.60 -20.50 2.97
N VAL A 164 10.77 -20.37 3.61
CA VAL A 164 11.97 -21.10 3.20
C VAL A 164 11.91 -22.53 3.75
N LEU A 165 12.16 -23.53 2.92
CA LEU A 165 12.24 -24.95 3.29
C LEU A 165 13.70 -25.40 3.18
N LYS A 166 14.22 -26.06 4.20
CA LYS A 166 15.59 -26.61 4.24
C LYS A 166 15.55 -28.08 4.66
N GLY A 167 16.11 -28.94 3.82
CA GLY A 167 16.06 -30.39 3.96
C GLY A 167 17.47 -30.95 3.96
N GLU A 168 17.82 -31.74 4.98
CA GLU A 168 19.14 -32.35 5.11
C GLU A 168 19.03 -33.83 5.52
N VAL A 169 19.91 -34.67 4.96
CA VAL A 169 19.96 -36.12 5.26
C VAL A 169 20.83 -36.41 6.48
N ILE A 170 20.28 -37.16 7.45
CA ILE A 170 21.03 -37.63 8.61
C ILE A 170 21.87 -38.85 8.19
N SER A 171 23.20 -38.71 8.19
CA SER A 171 24.13 -39.83 7.93
C SER A 171 24.48 -40.57 9.23
N SER A 172 24.54 -41.91 9.17
CA SER A 172 24.63 -42.82 10.32
C SER A 172 26.00 -42.87 11.03
N GLY A 173 26.72 -41.75 11.16
CA GLY A 173 28.10 -41.71 11.67
C GLY A 173 28.41 -40.66 12.73
N SER A 174 27.54 -39.68 12.97
CA SER A 174 27.70 -38.76 14.10
C SER A 174 26.81 -39.21 15.25
N LYS A 175 27.39 -39.38 16.46
CA LYS A 175 26.62 -39.44 17.71
C LYS A 175 25.52 -38.37 17.66
N PRO A 176 24.30 -38.64 18.16
CA PRO A 176 23.39 -37.54 18.44
C PRO A 176 24.14 -36.65 19.42
N LEU A 177 24.57 -35.47 18.96
CA LEU A 177 24.77 -34.40 19.91
C LEU A 177 23.44 -34.30 20.64
N PRO A 178 23.43 -34.25 21.99
CA PRO A 178 22.21 -33.90 22.70
C PRO A 178 21.65 -32.67 21.99
N PRO A 179 20.31 -32.56 21.76
CA PRO A 179 19.75 -31.42 21.06
C PRO A 179 20.38 -30.20 21.68
N ALA A 180 21.26 -29.54 20.91
CA ALA A 180 21.87 -28.31 21.36
C ALA A 180 20.65 -27.48 21.77
N PRO A 181 20.61 -26.94 23.01
CA PRO A 181 19.43 -26.23 23.48
C PRO A 181 19.06 -25.27 22.37
N TYR A 182 17.90 -25.54 21.77
CA TYR A 182 17.46 -24.92 20.52
C TYR A 182 17.82 -23.45 20.66
N CYS A 183 18.79 -22.99 19.87
CA CYS A 183 19.16 -21.60 19.94
C CYS A 183 17.90 -20.87 19.52
N SER A 184 17.32 -20.19 20.50
CA SER A 184 16.18 -19.32 20.42
C SER A 184 16.54 -18.12 19.54
N ASP A 185 16.87 -18.38 18.28
CA ASP A 185 17.21 -17.37 17.27
C ASP A 185 15.92 -16.87 16.62
N ILE A 186 14.91 -16.62 17.44
CA ILE A 186 13.97 -15.54 17.15
C ILE A 186 14.83 -14.28 17.13
N PRO A 187 14.75 -13.43 16.09
CA PRO A 187 15.31 -12.09 16.14
C PRO A 187 14.89 -11.42 17.45
N LEU A 188 15.81 -11.32 18.41
CA LEU A 188 15.52 -10.66 19.67
C LEU A 188 15.25 -9.16 19.45
N ILE A 189 15.35 -8.65 18.23
CA ILE A 189 15.03 -7.28 17.86
C ILE A 189 13.83 -7.22 16.92
N LEU A 190 12.80 -6.49 17.34
CA LEU A 190 11.60 -6.18 16.54
C LEU A 190 11.66 -4.72 16.08
N SER A 191 11.10 -4.42 14.91
CA SER A 191 10.93 -3.04 14.42
C SER A 191 9.45 -2.71 14.26
N ASN A 192 9.04 -1.51 14.66
CA ASN A 192 7.68 -1.02 14.40
C ASN A 192 7.46 -0.57 12.94
N LYS A 193 8.53 -0.47 12.13
CA LYS A 193 8.49 -0.07 10.71
C LYS A 193 9.22 -1.10 9.86
N GLN A 194 8.57 -1.52 8.77
CA GLN A 194 9.16 -2.41 7.76
C GLN A 194 9.93 -1.63 6.68
N PHE A 195 9.58 -0.35 6.48
CA PHE A 195 10.22 0.58 5.54
C PHE A 195 10.06 2.02 6.07
N LEU A 196 10.92 2.92 5.62
CA LEU A 196 10.76 4.37 5.83
C LEU A 196 10.66 5.09 4.49
N THR A 197 9.57 5.81 4.31
CA THR A 197 9.25 6.53 3.07
C THR A 197 9.02 8.00 3.35
N TRP A 198 9.81 8.88 2.75
CA TRP A 198 9.58 10.32 2.73
C TRP A 198 8.87 10.71 1.44
N GLY A 199 7.94 11.65 1.54
CA GLY A 199 7.34 12.26 0.36
C GLY A 199 8.30 13.24 -0.32
N GLY A 200 7.73 14.24 -0.97
CA GLY A 200 8.52 15.32 -1.56
C GLY A 200 9.15 16.18 -0.49
N VAL A 201 10.49 16.28 -0.51
CA VAL A 201 11.25 17.18 0.36
C VAL A 201 11.99 18.20 -0.51
N PRO A 202 11.80 19.52 -0.31
CA PRO A 202 12.52 20.53 -1.08
C PRO A 202 14.04 20.39 -0.93
N LEU A 203 14.80 20.71 -1.98
CA LEU A 203 16.26 20.73 -1.88
C LEU A 203 16.71 21.76 -0.84
N GLY A 204 17.72 21.40 -0.05
CA GLY A 204 18.19 22.23 1.07
C GLY A 204 17.29 22.19 2.32
N ARG A 205 16.20 21.43 2.29
CA ARG A 205 15.41 21.10 3.48
C ARG A 205 15.65 19.64 3.86
N THR A 206 15.33 19.33 5.12
CA THR A 206 15.46 17.98 5.66
C THR A 206 14.18 17.58 6.36
N GLN A 207 13.90 16.29 6.41
CA GLN A 207 12.74 15.74 7.10
C GLN A 207 13.13 14.52 7.93
N LEU A 208 12.76 14.53 9.21
CA LEU A 208 13.06 13.47 10.16
C LEU A 208 11.90 12.47 10.24
N GLN A 209 12.21 11.18 10.28
CA GLN A 209 11.28 10.11 10.69
C GLN A 209 11.88 9.27 11.80
N LYS A 210 11.02 8.72 12.64
CA LYS A 210 11.41 7.88 13.77
C LYS A 210 10.92 6.45 13.56
N LEU A 211 11.76 5.49 13.92
CA LEU A 211 11.40 4.08 14.05
C LEU A 211 11.83 3.60 15.43
N ALA A 212 11.14 2.61 15.98
CA ALA A 212 11.43 2.00 17.26
C ALA A 212 11.93 0.57 17.04
N LEU A 213 13.07 0.24 17.64
CA LEU A 213 13.57 -1.12 17.76
C LEU A 213 13.34 -1.63 19.18
N ARG A 214 12.65 -2.75 19.31
CA ARG A 214 12.37 -3.37 20.61
C ARG A 214 13.24 -4.60 20.82
N ASN A 215 13.90 -4.69 21.97
CA ASN A 215 14.48 -5.95 22.40
C ASN A 215 13.39 -6.84 23.02
N SER A 216 13.12 -7.98 22.38
CA SER A 216 12.18 -9.00 22.85
C SER A 216 12.84 -10.04 23.76
N SER A 217 14.15 -9.94 24.02
CA SER A 217 14.79 -10.72 25.07
C SER A 217 14.35 -10.25 26.44
N THR A 218 14.13 -11.20 27.35
CA THR A 218 13.79 -10.95 28.76
C THR A 218 15.02 -10.89 29.67
N SER A 219 16.21 -11.26 29.16
CA SER A 219 17.41 -11.42 29.98
C SER A 219 18.71 -10.89 29.36
N ALA A 220 18.80 -10.79 28.02
CA ALA A 220 20.01 -10.39 27.34
C ALA A 220 19.92 -8.99 26.72
N THR A 221 20.88 -8.12 27.04
CA THR A 221 21.09 -6.85 26.34
C THR A 221 21.61 -7.10 24.94
N GLN A 222 21.00 -6.44 23.95
CA GLN A 222 21.39 -6.54 22.55
C GLN A 222 22.30 -5.38 22.14
N HIS A 223 23.41 -5.71 21.51
CA HIS A 223 24.34 -4.74 20.93
C HIS A 223 24.13 -4.73 19.42
N LEU A 224 23.79 -3.59 18.84
CA LEU A 224 23.49 -3.47 17.41
C LEU A 224 24.37 -2.42 16.75
N ARG A 225 24.82 -2.70 15.54
CA ARG A 225 25.44 -1.74 14.63
C ARG A 225 24.47 -1.40 13.51
N LEU A 226 24.08 -0.14 13.46
CA LEU A 226 23.23 0.45 12.45
C LEU A 226 24.11 1.09 11.38
N HIS A 227 23.80 0.87 10.11
CA HIS A 227 24.53 1.47 9.00
C HIS A 227 23.62 1.71 7.81
N ILE A 228 23.53 2.96 7.38
CA ILE A 228 22.86 3.33 6.13
C ILE A 228 23.77 2.97 4.96
N LYS A 229 23.24 2.19 4.01
CA LYS A 229 23.94 1.84 2.76
C LYS A 229 23.04 1.98 1.56
N GLY A 230 23.64 2.10 0.39
CA GLY A 230 22.93 2.10 -0.89
C GLY A 230 23.45 3.18 -1.81
N GLN A 231 22.84 3.27 -2.99
CA GLN A 231 23.21 4.24 -4.01
C GLN A 231 23.09 5.68 -3.51
N ASP A 232 22.06 5.98 -2.71
CA ASP A 232 21.76 7.33 -2.23
C ASP A 232 21.97 7.49 -0.73
N GLN A 233 22.88 6.72 -0.14
CA GLN A 233 23.12 6.72 1.31
C GLN A 233 23.42 8.12 1.87
N ASP A 234 24.08 8.99 1.11
CA ASP A 234 24.46 10.34 1.55
C ASP A 234 23.24 11.27 1.74
N CYS A 235 22.08 10.88 1.20
CA CYS A 235 20.82 11.59 1.40
C CYS A 235 20.11 11.20 2.72
N PHE A 236 20.64 10.22 3.47
CA PHE A 236 20.03 9.74 4.70
C PHE A 236 21.05 9.72 5.84
N GLN A 237 20.64 10.17 7.02
CA GLN A 237 21.53 10.27 8.18
C GLN A 237 20.82 9.81 9.45
N LEU A 238 21.54 9.12 10.32
CA LEU A 238 21.09 8.77 11.66
C LEU A 238 21.38 9.97 12.58
N GLN A 239 20.33 10.47 13.22
CA GLN A 239 20.47 11.45 14.30
C GLN A 239 20.65 10.70 15.61
N ASN A 240 21.83 10.83 16.21
CA ASN A 240 22.09 10.28 17.54
C ASN A 240 21.70 11.30 18.61
N THR A 241 20.84 10.90 19.54
CA THR A 241 20.38 11.75 20.66
C THR A 241 21.26 11.60 21.91
N PHE A 242 22.33 10.79 21.87
CA PHE A 242 23.26 10.66 22.99
C PHE A 242 24.29 11.80 23.03
N GLY A 243 24.15 12.70 24.00
CA GLY A 243 25.07 13.81 24.28
C GLY A 243 24.44 15.19 24.06
N SER A 244 25.14 16.25 24.47
CA SER A 244 24.71 17.65 24.28
C SER A 244 24.84 18.16 22.84
N GLU A 245 25.21 17.31 21.88
CA GLU A 245 25.33 17.63 20.45
C GLU A 245 24.56 16.62 19.59
N ASP A 246 23.65 17.13 18.74
CA ASP A 246 22.97 16.37 17.68
C ASP A 246 23.97 15.97 16.59
N ARG A 247 24.65 14.82 16.76
CA ARG A 247 25.60 14.31 15.77
C ARG A 247 24.89 13.49 14.70
N LEU A 248 24.99 13.95 13.45
CA LEU A 248 24.49 13.27 12.26
C LEU A 248 25.56 12.30 11.73
N THR A 249 25.19 11.02 11.59
CA THR A 249 26.12 9.96 11.22
C THR A 249 25.48 8.96 10.25
N SER A 250 26.26 8.33 9.37
CA SER A 250 25.75 7.24 8.50
C SER A 250 25.70 5.89 9.21
N ASN A 251 26.36 5.78 10.37
CA ASN A 251 26.39 4.60 11.20
C ASN A 251 26.31 4.96 12.68
N CYS A 252 25.77 4.07 13.50
CA CYS A 252 25.86 4.18 14.95
C CYS A 252 25.78 2.81 15.61
N GLU A 253 26.30 2.72 16.83
CA GLU A 253 26.17 1.54 17.66
C GLU A 253 25.24 1.83 18.82
N ILE A 254 24.29 0.94 19.05
CA ILE A 254 23.28 1.08 20.11
C ILE A 254 23.25 -0.16 20.98
N ARG A 255 22.84 0.05 22.23
CA ARG A 255 22.62 -1.00 23.22
C ARG A 255 21.18 -0.90 23.68
N ILE A 256 20.45 -2.01 23.58
CA ILE A 256 19.04 -2.10 23.95
C ILE A 256 18.92 -3.15 25.06
N HIS A 257 18.51 -2.73 26.24
CA HIS A 257 18.31 -3.62 27.40
C HIS A 257 17.12 -4.56 27.16
N PRO A 258 16.99 -5.65 27.92
CA PRO A 258 15.83 -6.52 27.84
C PRO A 258 14.51 -5.75 27.93
N GLU A 259 13.56 -6.11 27.06
CA GLU A 259 12.22 -5.50 26.96
C GLU A 259 12.16 -3.98 26.64
N GLU A 260 13.30 -3.36 26.35
CA GLU A 260 13.41 -1.91 26.06
C GLU A 260 13.08 -1.58 24.60
N ASP A 261 12.42 -0.43 24.40
CA ASP A 261 12.21 0.20 23.10
C ASP A 261 13.25 1.30 22.86
N TYR A 262 14.02 1.19 21.79
CA TYR A 262 15.00 2.18 21.37
C TYR A 262 14.53 2.96 20.14
N ILE A 263 14.43 4.28 20.25
CA ILE A 263 13.98 5.15 19.17
C ILE A 263 15.17 5.58 18.30
N ILE A 264 15.11 5.26 17.02
CA ILE A 264 16.06 5.70 16.00
C ILE A 264 15.41 6.80 15.18
N SER A 265 16.12 7.91 15.02
CA SER A 265 15.69 9.03 14.18
C SER A 265 16.52 9.04 12.90
N VAL A 266 15.86 8.90 11.75
CA VAL A 266 16.47 8.93 10.42
C VAL A 266 16.07 10.23 9.73
N LEU A 267 17.07 11.01 9.33
CA LEU A 267 16.93 12.26 8.60
C LEU A 267 17.06 11.98 7.10
N PHE A 268 16.16 12.54 6.29
CA PHE A 268 16.28 12.55 4.85
C PHE A 268 16.55 13.98 4.36
N ALA A 269 17.61 14.13 3.56
CA ALA A 269 18.11 15.38 3.01
C ALA A 269 18.38 15.18 1.49
N PRO A 270 17.40 15.44 0.62
CA PRO A 270 17.57 15.22 -0.82
C PRO A 270 18.58 16.21 -1.42
N THR A 271 19.48 15.69 -2.24
CA THR A 271 20.51 16.49 -2.94
C THR A 271 20.14 16.84 -4.39
N ARG A 272 19.12 16.18 -4.97
CA ARG A 272 18.75 16.32 -6.39
C ARG A 272 17.26 16.10 -6.61
N LEU A 273 16.73 16.54 -7.77
CA LEU A 273 15.33 16.32 -8.15
C LEU A 273 15.11 14.90 -8.70
N SER A 274 15.43 13.86 -7.95
CA SER A 274 15.08 12.45 -8.27
C SER A 274 14.44 11.71 -7.09
N CYS A 275 14.08 10.45 -7.28
CA CYS A 275 13.91 9.52 -6.17
C CYS A 275 15.29 9.13 -5.62
N MET A 276 15.35 8.84 -4.33
CA MET A 276 16.53 8.41 -3.61
C MET A 276 16.21 7.12 -2.87
N LEU A 277 17.10 6.15 -2.96
CA LEU A 277 16.94 4.84 -2.35
C LEU A 277 18.18 4.46 -1.55
N ALA A 278 17.95 4.01 -0.33
CA ALA A 278 18.97 3.43 0.54
C ALA A 278 18.33 2.33 1.39
N LYS A 279 19.12 1.75 2.29
CA LYS A 279 18.67 0.78 3.28
C LYS A 279 19.41 0.99 4.58
N LEU A 280 18.70 0.89 5.69
CA LEU A 280 19.28 0.81 7.02
C LEU A 280 19.61 -0.65 7.32
N GLU A 281 20.88 -1.00 7.32
CA GLU A 281 21.37 -2.31 7.75
C GLU A 281 21.52 -2.31 9.28
N ILE A 282 20.89 -3.28 9.94
CA ILE A 282 20.96 -3.49 11.38
C ILE A 282 21.69 -4.80 11.60
N LYS A 283 22.87 -4.76 12.21
CA LYS A 283 23.69 -5.94 12.48
C LYS A 283 23.77 -6.18 13.98
N GLN A 284 23.51 -7.41 14.40
CA GLN A 284 23.73 -7.81 15.79
C GLN A 284 25.22 -8.06 16.05
N LEU A 285 25.74 -7.46 17.12
CA LEU A 285 27.11 -7.60 17.61
C LEU A 285 27.08 -8.58 18.79
N GLY A 286 27.36 -9.87 18.58
CA GLY A 286 27.34 -10.87 19.66
C GLY A 286 28.01 -12.20 19.28
N ASN A 287 28.87 -12.68 20.19
CA ASN A 287 29.73 -13.89 20.22
C ASN A 287 30.38 -14.40 18.91
N ARG A 288 31.71 -14.58 18.99
CA ARG A 288 32.70 -14.83 17.92
C ARG A 288 32.49 -16.08 17.02
N SER A 289 31.33 -16.74 17.11
CA SER A 289 31.09 -18.07 16.51
C SER A 289 29.98 -18.09 15.45
N GLN A 290 29.25 -17.00 15.22
CA GLN A 290 28.22 -16.92 14.18
C GLN A 290 28.30 -15.59 13.39
N PRO A 291 28.11 -15.59 12.06
CA PRO A 291 27.93 -14.36 11.31
C PRO A 291 26.66 -13.67 11.82
N GLY A 292 26.80 -12.49 12.43
CA GLY A 292 25.69 -11.79 13.07
C GLY A 292 24.49 -11.58 12.13
N ILE A 293 23.28 -11.85 12.65
CA ILE A 293 22.02 -11.68 11.92
C ILE A 293 21.91 -10.23 11.43
N LYS A 294 21.54 -10.07 10.15
CA LYS A 294 21.47 -8.79 9.46
C LYS A 294 20.04 -8.51 9.01
N PHE A 295 19.46 -7.45 9.55
CA PHE A 295 18.16 -6.92 9.13
C PHE A 295 18.35 -5.72 8.20
N MET A 296 17.37 -5.46 7.35
CA MET A 296 17.38 -4.33 6.43
C MET A 296 16.02 -3.64 6.43
N ILE A 297 16.01 -2.32 6.68
CA ILE A 297 14.83 -1.48 6.52
C ILE A 297 15.05 -0.60 5.28
N PRO A 298 14.27 -0.76 4.19
CA PRO A 298 14.37 0.08 3.01
C PRO A 298 14.06 1.54 3.35
N LEU A 299 14.86 2.45 2.79
CA LEU A 299 14.71 3.90 2.91
C LEU A 299 14.44 4.46 1.51
N SER A 300 13.38 5.24 1.37
CA SER A 300 13.06 5.86 0.09
C SER A 300 12.47 7.25 0.26
N GLY A 301 12.86 8.19 -0.59
CA GLY A 301 12.24 9.51 -0.65
C GLY A 301 12.47 10.16 -2.00
N TYR A 302 11.91 11.36 -2.22
CA TYR A 302 12.23 12.10 -3.44
C TYR A 302 12.44 13.59 -3.18
N GLY A 303 13.40 14.16 -3.90
CA GLY A 303 13.71 15.58 -3.82
C GLY A 303 12.77 16.43 -4.65
N GLY A 304 12.44 17.61 -4.14
CA GLY A 304 11.51 18.57 -4.74
C GLY A 304 10.06 18.33 -4.36
N THR A 305 9.27 19.39 -4.47
CA THR A 305 7.83 19.40 -4.19
C THR A 305 7.11 20.20 -5.27
N SER A 306 5.86 19.85 -5.52
CA SER A 306 4.91 20.70 -6.20
C SER A 306 4.47 21.85 -5.29
N ASN A 307 4.06 22.97 -5.88
CA ASN A 307 3.44 24.06 -5.15
C ASN A 307 2.42 24.76 -6.04
N LEU A 308 1.14 24.52 -5.78
CA LEU A 308 0.05 25.02 -6.60
C LEU A 308 -0.44 26.35 -6.04
N ILE A 309 -0.52 27.36 -6.90
CA ILE A 309 -1.14 28.65 -6.61
C ILE A 309 -2.22 28.93 -7.65
N LEU A 310 -3.33 29.53 -7.21
CA LEU A 310 -4.30 30.09 -8.13
C LEU A 310 -3.89 31.54 -8.42
N GLU A 311 -3.88 31.89 -9.70
CA GLU A 311 -3.62 33.23 -10.21
C GLU A 311 -4.91 33.82 -10.79
N ASP A 312 -4.94 35.14 -10.98
CA ASP A 312 -6.10 35.87 -11.52
C ASP A 312 -7.38 35.74 -10.67
N VAL A 313 -7.23 35.42 -9.39
CA VAL A 313 -8.32 35.27 -8.42
C VAL A 313 -8.06 36.09 -7.15
N LYS A 314 -9.13 36.52 -6.49
CA LYS A 314 -9.00 37.31 -5.25
C LYS A 314 -8.66 36.37 -4.09
N LYS A 315 -7.43 36.47 -3.58
CA LYS A 315 -6.99 35.70 -2.40
C LYS A 315 -7.63 36.26 -1.12
N LEU A 316 -8.21 35.37 -0.31
CA LEU A 316 -8.70 35.62 1.06
C LEU A 316 -7.72 35.00 2.07
N SER A 317 -8.03 35.05 3.38
CA SER A 317 -7.14 34.48 4.43
C SER A 317 -6.86 33.00 4.20
N ASP A 318 -7.91 32.22 3.94
CA ASP A 318 -7.84 30.74 3.88
C ASP A 318 -8.43 30.17 2.58
N SER A 319 -8.80 31.03 1.63
CA SER A 319 -9.48 30.62 0.40
C SER A 319 -9.26 31.60 -0.75
N TYR A 320 -9.82 31.26 -1.92
CA TYR A 320 -9.81 32.12 -3.11
C TYR A 320 -11.25 32.42 -3.51
N LEU A 321 -11.49 33.65 -3.94
CA LEU A 321 -12.79 34.12 -4.41
C LEU A 321 -12.72 34.38 -5.92
N VAL A 322 -13.69 33.80 -6.62
CA VAL A 322 -13.91 34.00 -8.06
C VAL A 322 -15.30 34.60 -8.26
N THR A 323 -15.37 35.75 -8.91
CA THR A 323 -16.64 36.43 -9.19
C THR A 323 -17.15 36.04 -10.58
N VAL A 324 -18.37 35.51 -10.65
CA VAL A 324 -19.05 35.22 -11.92
C VAL A 324 -19.99 36.39 -12.23
N ALA A 325 -19.67 37.17 -13.27
CA ALA A 325 -20.50 38.30 -13.72
C ALA A 325 -21.56 37.86 -14.73
N GLY A 326 -22.68 38.60 -14.80
CA GLY A 326 -23.66 38.44 -15.87
C GLY A 326 -24.45 37.11 -15.84
N LEU A 327 -25.00 36.77 -14.67
CA LEU A 327 -25.85 35.58 -14.51
C LEU A 327 -27.20 35.79 -15.19
N ILE A 328 -27.43 35.10 -16.31
CA ILE A 328 -28.71 35.12 -17.05
C ILE A 328 -29.32 33.71 -16.94
N PRO A 329 -30.53 33.55 -16.37
CA PRO A 329 -31.19 32.25 -16.26
C PRO A 329 -31.26 31.51 -17.60
N GLY A 330 -30.89 30.23 -17.61
CA GLY A 330 -30.89 29.41 -18.82
C GLY A 330 -29.73 29.66 -19.80
N LYS A 331 -28.84 30.62 -19.53
CA LYS A 331 -27.60 30.84 -20.28
C LYS A 331 -26.40 30.49 -19.41
N GLU A 332 -25.47 29.72 -19.98
CA GLU A 332 -24.24 29.35 -19.30
C GLU A 332 -23.35 30.59 -19.08
N SER A 333 -22.92 30.80 -17.83
CA SER A 333 -21.91 31.79 -17.46
C SER A 333 -20.57 31.08 -17.30
N LYS A 334 -19.50 31.68 -17.83
CA LYS A 334 -18.15 31.11 -17.78
C LYS A 334 -17.21 32.05 -17.05
N VAL A 335 -16.32 31.50 -16.23
CA VAL A 335 -15.18 32.21 -15.66
C VAL A 335 -13.94 31.34 -15.81
N VAL A 336 -12.82 31.98 -16.14
CA VAL A 336 -11.54 31.31 -16.35
C VAL A 336 -10.54 31.91 -15.39
N PHE A 337 -9.73 31.06 -14.77
CA PHE A 337 -8.58 31.46 -13.97
C PHE A 337 -7.45 30.44 -14.12
N SER A 338 -6.24 30.85 -13.77
CA SER A 338 -5.04 30.07 -14.00
C SER A 338 -4.61 29.36 -12.72
N ILE A 339 -4.20 28.10 -12.83
CA ILE A 339 -3.48 27.39 -11.75
C ILE A 339 -2.03 27.27 -12.17
N ARG A 340 -1.11 27.84 -11.39
CA ARG A 340 0.33 27.76 -11.61
C ARG A 340 0.99 26.79 -10.62
N ASN A 341 1.85 25.92 -11.14
CA ASN A 341 2.76 25.13 -10.32
C ASN A 341 4.10 25.86 -10.19
N THR A 342 4.35 26.48 -9.05
CA THR A 342 5.64 27.13 -8.74
C THR A 342 6.67 26.17 -8.16
N GLY A 343 6.29 24.91 -7.94
CA GLY A 343 7.16 23.87 -7.42
C GLY A 343 8.19 23.36 -8.43
N SER A 344 9.12 22.56 -7.92
CA SER A 344 10.16 21.89 -8.70
C SER A 344 9.77 20.50 -9.20
N ARG A 345 8.52 20.08 -8.95
CA ARG A 345 7.94 18.81 -9.39
C ARG A 345 6.57 19.01 -10.01
N ALA A 346 6.23 18.16 -10.96
CA ALA A 346 4.89 18.06 -11.49
C ALA A 346 3.85 17.75 -10.39
N ALA A 347 2.71 18.40 -10.49
CA ALA A 347 1.59 18.26 -9.57
C ALA A 347 0.42 17.58 -10.28
N PHE A 348 -0.22 16.62 -9.63
CA PHE A 348 -1.56 16.21 -10.03
C PHE A 348 -2.59 17.12 -9.39
N VAL A 349 -3.58 17.56 -10.15
CA VAL A 349 -4.68 18.39 -9.67
C VAL A 349 -6.01 17.71 -10.00
N LYS A 350 -6.92 17.67 -9.03
CA LYS A 350 -8.32 17.29 -9.20
C LYS A 350 -9.22 18.34 -8.60
N ALA A 351 -10.06 18.94 -9.43
CA ALA A 351 -11.07 19.92 -9.03
C ALA A 351 -12.41 19.22 -8.75
N VAL A 352 -13.08 19.61 -7.68
CA VAL A 352 -14.40 19.09 -7.31
C VAL A 352 -15.27 20.22 -6.77
N GLY A 353 -16.48 20.38 -7.30
CA GLY A 353 -17.48 21.32 -6.81
C GLY A 353 -18.36 20.69 -5.72
N PHE A 354 -18.59 21.43 -4.64
CA PHE A 354 -19.47 21.07 -3.54
C PHE A 354 -20.52 22.15 -3.30
N LYS A 355 -21.74 21.71 -2.99
CA LYS A 355 -22.85 22.61 -2.65
C LYS A 355 -22.64 23.29 -1.28
N ASP A 356 -21.88 22.64 -0.41
CA ASP A 356 -21.60 23.09 0.95
C ASP A 356 -20.09 23.17 1.23
N SER A 357 -19.70 24.10 2.10
CA SER A 357 -18.32 24.25 2.56
C SER A 357 -17.83 23.07 3.43
N GLN A 358 -18.72 22.18 3.87
CA GLN A 358 -18.38 20.98 4.65
C GLN A 358 -18.03 19.75 3.79
N LYS A 359 -17.96 19.89 2.46
CA LYS A 359 -17.63 18.80 1.51
C LYS A 359 -18.58 17.60 1.56
N ARG A 360 -19.84 17.78 1.98
CA ARG A 360 -20.78 16.66 2.18
C ARG A 360 -21.61 16.37 0.95
N VAL A 361 -21.91 17.39 0.13
CA VAL A 361 -22.81 17.26 -1.02
C VAL A 361 -22.10 17.71 -2.28
N LEU A 362 -21.86 16.74 -3.17
CA LEU A 362 -21.32 17.01 -4.51
C LEU A 362 -22.30 17.88 -5.31
N LEU A 363 -21.79 18.88 -6.02
CA LEU A 363 -22.61 19.69 -6.91
C LEU A 363 -23.01 18.89 -8.16
N ASP A 364 -24.27 19.01 -8.58
CA ASP A 364 -24.74 18.39 -9.82
C ASP A 364 -23.96 18.98 -11.01
N PRO A 365 -23.33 18.15 -11.87
CA PRO A 365 -22.68 18.60 -13.09
C PRO A 365 -23.57 19.42 -14.03
N LYS A 366 -24.90 19.31 -13.93
CA LYS A 366 -25.83 20.17 -14.68
C LYS A 366 -25.84 21.62 -14.21
N VAL A 367 -25.42 21.88 -12.97
CA VAL A 367 -25.38 23.22 -12.34
C VAL A 367 -23.98 23.85 -12.43
N LEU A 368 -22.93 23.07 -12.17
CA LEU A 368 -21.55 23.56 -12.23
C LEU A 368 -20.65 22.51 -12.90
N ARG A 369 -19.95 22.91 -13.96
CA ARG A 369 -18.92 22.10 -14.61
C ARG A 369 -17.56 22.77 -14.48
N ILE A 370 -16.54 21.95 -14.30
CA ILE A 370 -15.14 22.39 -14.19
C ILE A 370 -14.37 21.70 -15.30
N PHE A 371 -13.62 22.47 -16.09
CA PHE A 371 -12.85 21.94 -17.20
C PHE A 371 -11.48 22.62 -17.32
N PRO A 372 -10.36 21.87 -17.30
CA PRO A 372 -10.27 20.45 -16.96
C PRO A 372 -10.57 20.18 -15.47
N ASP A 373 -11.25 19.07 -15.14
CA ASP A 373 -11.50 18.65 -13.76
C ASP A 373 -10.32 17.86 -13.16
N LYS A 374 -9.46 17.30 -14.01
CA LYS A 374 -8.25 16.54 -13.65
C LYS A 374 -7.14 16.77 -14.66
N PHE A 375 -5.94 17.07 -14.17
CA PHE A 375 -4.79 17.29 -15.04
C PHE A 375 -3.48 17.13 -14.26
N VAL A 376 -2.38 17.02 -15.00
CA VAL A 376 -1.02 17.02 -14.47
C VAL A 376 -0.34 18.31 -14.91
N LEU A 377 0.03 19.13 -13.94
CA LEU A 377 0.68 20.41 -14.17
C LEU A 377 2.19 20.28 -13.95
N LYS A 378 2.97 20.41 -15.03
CA LYS A 378 4.44 20.31 -14.98
C LYS A 378 5.05 21.43 -14.13
N GLU A 379 6.27 21.24 -13.67
CA GLU A 379 7.02 22.26 -12.93
C GLU A 379 7.06 23.60 -13.67
N ARG A 380 6.82 24.70 -12.96
CA ARG A 380 6.85 26.08 -13.48
C ARG A 380 5.88 26.37 -14.63
N THR A 381 4.89 25.50 -14.85
CA THR A 381 3.83 25.70 -15.85
C THR A 381 2.53 26.17 -15.21
N GLN A 382 1.61 26.63 -16.04
CA GLN A 382 0.25 26.98 -15.65
C GLN A 382 -0.76 26.28 -16.55
N GLU A 383 -1.97 26.07 -16.04
CA GLU A 383 -3.11 25.56 -16.80
C GLU A 383 -4.34 26.41 -16.47
N ASP A 384 -5.11 26.75 -17.50
CA ASP A 384 -6.35 27.53 -17.35
C ASP A 384 -7.51 26.60 -16.99
N VAL A 385 -8.20 26.91 -15.90
CA VAL A 385 -9.39 26.19 -15.44
C VAL A 385 -10.62 27.04 -15.74
N THR A 386 -11.53 26.47 -16.53
CA THR A 386 -12.82 27.06 -16.86
C THR A 386 -13.89 26.52 -15.93
N LEU A 387 -14.57 27.41 -15.22
CA LEU A 387 -15.82 27.11 -14.52
C LEU A 387 -16.99 27.51 -15.41
N ILE A 388 -17.91 26.57 -15.62
CA ILE A 388 -19.13 26.78 -16.38
C ILE A 388 -20.30 26.60 -15.41
N TYR A 389 -20.94 27.71 -15.07
CA TYR A 389 -22.09 27.74 -14.19
C TYR A 389 -23.38 27.87 -14.99
N ASN A 390 -24.36 27.01 -14.70
CA ASN A 390 -25.68 27.04 -15.33
C ASN A 390 -26.74 27.45 -14.29
N PRO A 391 -27.20 28.71 -14.31
CA PRO A 391 -28.23 29.17 -13.39
C PRO A 391 -29.56 28.48 -13.67
N SER A 392 -30.13 27.83 -12.66
CA SER A 392 -31.42 27.14 -12.80
C SER A 392 -32.57 28.10 -13.10
N ASN A 393 -33.51 27.70 -13.96
CA ASN A 393 -34.70 28.47 -14.36
C ASN A 393 -35.71 28.77 -13.23
N ARG A 394 -35.46 28.32 -11.98
CA ARG A 394 -36.37 28.56 -10.87
C ARG A 394 -36.31 30.04 -10.46
N LYS A 395 -37.32 30.80 -10.91
CA LYS A 395 -37.82 32.02 -10.25
C LYS A 395 -38.21 31.67 -8.82
N ASN A 396 -37.28 31.72 -7.88
CA ASN A 396 -37.49 31.99 -6.45
C ASN A 396 -36.23 31.56 -5.70
N ASP A 397 -35.28 32.48 -5.61
CA ASP A 397 -34.65 32.82 -4.33
C ASP A 397 -33.94 34.16 -4.55
N TYR A 398 -34.68 35.24 -4.35
CA TYR A 398 -34.13 36.59 -4.14
C TYR A 398 -33.43 36.68 -2.78
N LYS A 399 -32.62 35.68 -2.45
CA LYS A 399 -31.58 35.83 -1.44
C LYS A 399 -30.32 36.12 -2.21
N THR A 400 -29.76 37.30 -1.98
CA THR A 400 -28.39 37.69 -2.27
C THR A 400 -27.45 36.65 -1.65
N ALA A 401 -27.32 35.49 -2.27
CA ALA A 401 -26.37 34.48 -1.86
C ALA A 401 -24.99 35.01 -2.27
N THR A 402 -24.25 35.51 -1.28
CA THR A 402 -22.88 36.00 -1.44
C THR A 402 -21.92 34.90 -1.94
N GLU A 403 -22.31 33.62 -1.82
CA GLU A 403 -21.57 32.45 -2.25
C GLU A 403 -22.47 31.54 -3.10
N LEU A 404 -22.04 31.25 -4.32
CA LEU A 404 -22.78 30.39 -5.28
C LEU A 404 -22.44 28.90 -5.12
N SER A 405 -21.17 28.60 -4.82
CA SER A 405 -20.64 27.23 -4.70
C SER A 405 -19.22 27.23 -4.14
N THR A 406 -18.80 26.15 -3.50
CA THR A 406 -17.42 25.96 -3.05
C THR A 406 -16.71 24.94 -3.95
N ILE A 407 -15.50 25.26 -4.41
CA ILE A 407 -14.69 24.37 -5.27
C ILE A 407 -13.41 24.01 -4.52
N TYR A 408 -13.10 22.72 -4.46
CA TYR A 408 -11.85 22.22 -3.89
C TYR A 408 -10.93 21.71 -4.98
N PHE A 409 -9.69 22.21 -4.95
CA PHE A 409 -8.58 21.69 -5.73
C PHE A 409 -7.75 20.77 -4.84
N PHE A 410 -7.88 19.47 -5.06
CA PHE A 410 -7.03 18.47 -4.43
C PHE A 410 -5.76 18.33 -5.25
N GLY A 411 -4.62 18.61 -4.63
CA GLY A 411 -3.33 18.63 -5.29
C GLY A 411 -2.26 17.87 -4.53
N GLY A 412 -1.26 17.37 -5.26
CA GLY A 412 -0.07 16.76 -4.67
C GLY A 412 0.91 16.34 -5.75
N ASP A 413 2.10 15.89 -5.33
CA ASP A 413 3.15 15.47 -6.25
C ASP A 413 2.66 14.31 -7.14
N GLU A 414 2.82 14.45 -8.45
CA GLU A 414 2.43 13.42 -9.42
C GLU A 414 3.19 12.11 -9.18
N ILE A 415 4.46 12.18 -8.75
CA ILE A 415 5.28 11.02 -8.40
C ILE A 415 4.62 10.20 -7.28
N SER A 416 4.10 10.86 -6.24
CA SER A 416 3.40 10.19 -5.14
C SER A 416 2.18 9.44 -5.67
N ARG A 417 1.34 10.09 -6.51
CA ARG A 417 0.18 9.45 -7.14
C ARG A 417 0.56 8.24 -7.99
N GLN A 418 1.69 8.29 -8.71
CA GLN A 418 2.19 7.17 -9.51
C GLN A 418 2.67 6.01 -8.63
N GLN A 419 3.35 6.31 -7.52
CA GLN A 419 3.81 5.31 -6.56
C GLN A 419 2.67 4.60 -5.85
N TYR A 420 1.55 5.28 -5.55
CA TYR A 420 0.35 4.68 -4.95
C TYR A 420 -0.55 3.88 -5.94
N ARG A 421 -0.26 3.95 -7.25
CA ARG A 421 -0.93 3.18 -8.30
C ARG A 421 -0.21 1.87 -8.66
N ARG A 422 1.09 1.78 -8.32
CA ARG A 422 1.85 0.52 -8.34
C ARG A 422 1.62 -0.21 -7.02
#